data_AF-A0A3D2S877-F1
#
_entry.id   AF-A0A3D2S877-F1
#
_cell.length_a   1.000
_cell.length_b   1.000
_cell.length_c   1.000
_cell.angle_alpha   90.00
_cell.angle_beta   90.00
_cell.angle_gamma   90.00
#
_symmetry.space_group_name_H-M   'P 1'
#
loop_
_entity.id
_entity.type
_entity.pdbx_description
1 polymer ?
#
loop_
_entity_poly.entity_id
_entity_poly.type
_entity_poly.pdbx_seq_one_letter_code
_entity_poly.pdbx_strand_id
1 'polypeptide(L)'
;GDMKFASAQLMEMNQEDIALFEQKGEMELNVNGATYIIGIDKVEVVTEDIPGWQVAKAGDLTVALDVNITEALQQEGDARELVSRLQKLRKDMDLAITDKIEVSIVAGPEMEKSILSYKNYICTEILAARIEVVRELSPSETLEVNDQKIEVSLQKI
;
A
#
# COMPACT_ATOMS: atom_id res chain seq x y z
N GLY A 1 6.49 -26.48 -37.32
CA GLY A 1 6.82 -25.48 -38.37
C GLY A 1 7.71 -24.45 -37.74
N ASP A 2 8.70 -23.97 -38.48
CA ASP A 2 9.80 -23.15 -37.97
C ASP A 2 9.35 -21.86 -37.25
N MET A 3 8.16 -21.35 -37.60
CA MET A 3 7.50 -20.23 -36.93
C MET A 3 7.24 -20.45 -35.42
N LYS A 4 6.96 -21.69 -34.98
CA LYS A 4 6.76 -22.01 -33.56
C LYS A 4 8.07 -21.96 -32.75
N PHE A 5 9.19 -22.33 -33.37
CA PHE A 5 10.49 -22.32 -32.71
C PHE A 5 11.06 -20.89 -32.61
N ALA A 6 10.87 -20.08 -33.66
CA ALA A 6 11.22 -18.67 -33.62
C ALA A 6 10.43 -17.92 -32.52
N SER A 7 9.12 -18.16 -32.40
CA SER A 7 8.30 -17.55 -31.34
C SER A 7 8.75 -17.96 -29.94
N ALA A 8 9.24 -19.19 -29.74
CA ALA A 8 9.74 -19.65 -28.44
C ALA A 8 11.04 -18.93 -28.04
N GLN A 9 11.98 -18.76 -28.97
CA GLN A 9 13.21 -17.99 -28.72
C GLN A 9 12.92 -16.52 -28.40
N LEU A 10 11.97 -15.90 -29.11
CA LEU A 10 11.57 -14.51 -28.83
C LEU A 10 10.95 -14.35 -27.44
N MET A 11 10.22 -15.36 -26.94
CA MET A 11 9.62 -15.35 -25.58
C MET A 11 10.65 -15.56 -24.46
N GLU A 12 11.84 -16.07 -24.76
CA GLU A 12 12.92 -16.28 -23.79
C GLU A 12 13.87 -15.07 -23.67
N MET A 13 13.69 -14.04 -24.51
CA MET A 13 14.51 -12.84 -24.50
C MET A 13 14.36 -12.07 -23.19
N ASN A 14 15.49 -11.65 -22.63
CA ASN A 14 15.49 -10.72 -21.49
C ASN A 14 15.41 -9.26 -21.97
N GLN A 15 15.36 -8.32 -21.02
CA GLN A 15 15.22 -6.90 -21.33
C GLN A 15 16.42 -6.30 -22.09
N GLU A 16 17.64 -6.81 -21.86
CA GLU A 16 18.85 -6.39 -22.60
C GLU A 16 18.81 -6.90 -24.04
N ASP A 17 18.33 -8.13 -24.26
CA ASP A 17 18.17 -8.70 -25.60
C ASP A 17 17.12 -7.93 -26.41
N ILE A 18 16.01 -7.54 -25.78
CA ILE A 18 14.95 -6.72 -26.40
C ILE A 18 15.49 -5.32 -26.75
N ALA A 19 16.20 -4.66 -25.83
CA ALA A 19 16.78 -3.34 -26.08
C ALA A 19 17.81 -3.37 -27.24
N LEU A 20 18.62 -4.42 -27.30
CA LEU A 20 19.58 -4.61 -28.39
C LEU A 20 18.87 -4.86 -29.74
N PHE A 21 17.77 -5.60 -29.72
CA PHE A 21 16.95 -5.85 -30.91
C PHE A 21 16.29 -4.57 -31.43
N GLU A 22 15.71 -3.77 -30.53
CA GLU A 22 15.13 -2.47 -30.88
C GLU A 22 16.18 -1.50 -31.43
N GLN A 23 17.40 -1.51 -30.89
CA GLN A 23 18.50 -0.67 -31.38
C GLN A 23 19.00 -1.10 -32.77
N LYS A 24 19.13 -2.41 -33.00
CA LYS A 24 19.68 -2.93 -34.27
C LYS A 24 18.64 -3.02 -35.38
N GLY A 25 17.36 -3.13 -35.03
CA GLY A 25 16.24 -3.28 -35.97
C GLY A 25 16.07 -4.68 -36.56
N GLU A 26 17.04 -5.59 -36.35
CA GLU A 26 17.00 -6.97 -36.80
C GLU A 26 17.78 -7.91 -35.85
N MET A 27 17.42 -9.19 -35.84
CA MET A 27 18.06 -10.23 -35.06
C MET A 27 18.17 -11.54 -35.84
N GLU A 28 19.27 -12.26 -35.64
CA GLU A 28 19.47 -13.63 -36.12
C GLU A 28 18.91 -14.65 -35.13
N LEU A 29 18.01 -15.51 -35.60
CA LEU A 29 17.48 -16.66 -34.87
C LEU A 29 18.01 -17.95 -35.47
N ASN A 30 18.54 -18.83 -34.62
CA ASN A 30 19.00 -20.16 -35.02
C ASN A 30 17.92 -21.18 -34.68
N VAL A 31 17.20 -21.66 -35.70
CA VAL A 31 16.11 -22.62 -35.59
C VAL A 31 16.48 -23.89 -36.34
N ASN A 32 16.54 -25.03 -35.64
CA ASN A 32 16.82 -26.35 -36.24
C ASN A 32 18.10 -26.41 -37.12
N GLY A 33 19.12 -25.61 -36.79
CA GLY A 33 20.38 -25.56 -37.54
C GLY A 33 20.37 -24.64 -38.77
N ALA A 34 19.27 -23.93 -39.02
CA ALA A 34 19.18 -22.86 -40.01
C ALA A 34 19.08 -21.49 -39.33
N THR A 35 19.77 -20.49 -39.89
CA THR A 35 19.76 -19.11 -39.41
C THR A 35 18.71 -18.32 -40.17
N TYR A 36 17.85 -17.62 -39.44
CA TYR A 36 16.80 -16.74 -39.97
C TYR A 36 17.00 -15.33 -39.43
N ILE A 37 16.78 -14.33 -40.27
CA ILE A 37 16.80 -12.92 -39.85
C ILE A 37 15.36 -12.47 -39.65
N ILE A 38 15.06 -11.94 -38.47
CA ILE A 38 13.77 -11.31 -38.15
C ILE A 38 13.99 -9.82 -37.96
N GLY A 39 13.24 -9.02 -38.72
CA GLY A 39 13.16 -7.58 -38.53
C GLY A 39 12.19 -7.21 -37.40
N ILE A 40 12.46 -6.10 -36.73
CA ILE A 40 11.60 -5.53 -35.69
C ILE A 40 10.19 -5.23 -36.25
N ASP A 41 10.06 -4.97 -37.55
CA ASP A 41 8.78 -4.73 -38.26
C ASP A 41 7.88 -5.97 -38.33
N LYS A 42 8.40 -7.15 -37.97
CA LYS A 42 7.69 -8.43 -37.95
C LYS A 42 7.31 -8.88 -36.54
N VAL A 43 7.64 -8.09 -35.52
CA VAL A 43 7.42 -8.41 -34.11
C VAL A 43 6.71 -7.23 -33.44
N GLU A 44 5.76 -7.54 -32.56
CA GLU A 44 5.12 -6.54 -31.71
C GLU A 44 5.68 -6.69 -30.29
N VAL A 45 6.35 -5.64 -29.80
CA VAL A 45 6.83 -5.58 -28.41
C VAL A 45 5.73 -4.92 -27.59
N VAL A 46 5.07 -5.71 -26.74
CA VAL A 46 4.03 -5.22 -25.83
C VAL A 46 4.61 -5.16 -24.43
N THR A 47 4.46 -4.02 -23.76
CA THR A 47 4.68 -3.95 -22.31
C THR A 47 3.42 -4.44 -21.62
N GLU A 48 3.47 -5.60 -20.98
CA GLU A 48 2.39 -6.04 -20.09
C GLU A 48 2.59 -5.43 -18.69
N ASP A 49 1.56 -4.77 -18.18
CA ASP A 49 1.50 -4.36 -16.78
C ASP A 49 1.43 -5.61 -15.89
N ILE A 50 2.21 -5.66 -14.81
CA ILE A 50 2.11 -6.75 -13.84
C ILE A 50 0.75 -6.65 -13.15
N PRO A 51 -0.11 -7.69 -13.19
CA PRO A 51 -1.40 -7.68 -12.53
C PRO A 51 -1.26 -7.34 -11.03
N GLY A 52 -1.98 -6.31 -10.56
CA GLY A 52 -1.92 -5.85 -9.17
C GLY A 52 -1.03 -4.64 -8.91
N TRP A 53 -0.38 -4.10 -9.95
CA TRP A 53 0.44 -2.88 -9.85
C TRP A 53 -0.18 -1.76 -10.69
N GLN A 54 -0.33 -0.56 -10.10
CA GLN A 54 -0.58 0.64 -10.88
C GLN A 54 0.74 1.18 -11.40
N VAL A 55 0.87 1.23 -12.71
CA VAL A 55 2.07 1.70 -13.39
C VAL A 55 1.83 3.09 -13.97
N ALA A 56 2.65 4.06 -13.57
CA ALA A 56 2.67 5.40 -14.15
C ALA A 56 4.01 5.62 -14.87
N LYS A 57 3.94 6.11 -16.12
CA LYS A 57 5.10 6.45 -16.94
C LYS A 57 5.20 7.97 -17.12
N ALA A 58 6.36 8.54 -16.83
CA ALA A 58 6.69 9.93 -17.08
C ALA A 58 8.05 10.01 -17.80
N GLY A 59 8.03 10.07 -19.12
CA GLY A 59 9.24 9.92 -19.94
C GLY A 59 9.86 8.54 -19.74
N ASP A 60 11.14 8.49 -19.39
CA ASP A 60 11.88 7.24 -19.14
C ASP A 60 11.67 6.69 -17.72
N LEU A 61 10.97 7.41 -16.85
CA LEU A 61 10.70 6.97 -15.48
C LEU A 61 9.41 6.15 -15.42
N THR A 62 9.52 4.92 -14.94
CA THR A 62 8.38 4.04 -14.64
C THR A 62 8.27 3.86 -13.13
N VAL A 63 7.13 4.26 -12.56
CA VAL A 63 6.79 4.00 -11.15
C VAL A 63 5.70 2.95 -11.13
N ALA A 64 5.93 1.86 -10.41
CA ALA A 64 4.95 0.82 -10.17
C ALA A 64 4.59 0.83 -8.68
N LEU A 65 3.30 1.00 -8.36
CA LEU A 65 2.77 0.94 -7.00
C LEU A 65 1.95 -0.32 -6.82
N ASP A 66 2.33 -1.15 -5.84
CA ASP A 66 1.49 -2.26 -5.38
C ASP A 66 0.24 -1.68 -4.70
N VAL A 67 -0.93 -1.96 -5.26
CA VAL A 67 -2.22 -1.46 -4.74
C VAL A 67 -2.87 -2.42 -3.74
N ASN A 68 -2.22 -3.53 -3.41
CA ASN A 68 -2.75 -4.49 -2.44
C ASN A 68 -2.58 -3.97 -1.01
N ILE A 69 -3.65 -3.43 -0.46
CA ILE A 69 -3.71 -3.10 0.97
C ILE A 69 -3.89 -4.41 1.75
N THR A 70 -2.86 -4.78 2.50
CA THR A 70 -2.94 -5.89 3.45
C THR A 70 -3.69 -5.46 4.71
N GLU A 71 -4.30 -6.40 5.43
CA GLU A 71 -4.97 -6.10 6.71
C GLU A 71 -4.04 -5.40 7.70
N ALA A 72 -2.75 -5.76 7.73
CA ALA A 72 -1.76 -5.14 8.60
C ALA A 72 -1.53 -3.67 8.26
N LEU A 73 -1.45 -3.33 6.97
CA LEU A 73 -1.32 -1.93 6.50
C LEU A 73 -2.57 -1.11 6.79
N GLN A 74 -3.75 -1.72 6.64
CA GLN A 74 -5.01 -1.07 6.98
C GLN A 74 -5.08 -0.73 8.48
N GLN A 75 -4.79 -1.71 9.34
CA GLN A 75 -4.79 -1.52 10.80
C GLN A 75 -3.76 -0.50 11.26
N GLU A 76 -2.57 -0.46 10.62
CA GLU A 76 -1.57 0.57 10.88
C GLU A 76 -2.08 1.97 10.51
N GLY A 77 -2.72 2.09 9.34
CA GLY A 77 -3.34 3.31 8.86
C GLY A 77 -4.41 3.83 9.82
N ASP A 78 -5.30 2.95 10.29
CA ASP A 78 -6.32 3.27 11.29
C ASP A 78 -5.70 3.74 12.60
N ALA A 79 -4.66 3.05 13.09
CA ALA A 79 -3.98 3.42 14.32
C ALA A 79 -3.30 4.79 14.23
N ARG A 80 -2.64 5.08 13.11
CA ARG A 80 -1.99 6.38 12.86
C ARG A 80 -3.00 7.51 12.77
N GLU A 81 -4.11 7.29 12.07
CA GLU A 81 -5.17 8.27 11.95
C GLU A 81 -5.85 8.51 13.31
N LEU A 82 -6.12 7.44 14.07
CA LEU A 82 -6.65 7.55 15.43
C LEU A 82 -5.74 8.39 16.33
N VAL A 83 -4.42 8.16 16.32
CA VAL A 83 -3.45 8.98 17.06
C VAL A 83 -3.58 10.46 16.70
N SER A 84 -3.67 10.78 15.41
CA SER A 84 -3.85 12.15 14.92
C SER A 84 -5.14 12.78 15.48
N ARG A 85 -6.26 12.04 15.45
CA ARG A 85 -7.56 12.50 15.96
C ARG A 85 -7.55 12.69 17.48
N LEU A 86 -6.95 11.76 18.23
CA LEU A 86 -6.83 11.87 19.68
C LEU A 86 -5.94 13.04 20.09
N GLN A 87 -4.82 13.28 19.38
CA GLN A 87 -3.95 14.42 19.64
C GLN A 87 -4.64 15.76 19.38
N LYS A 88 -5.51 15.81 18.36
CA LYS A 88 -6.35 16.98 18.11
C LYS A 88 -7.37 17.17 19.24
N LEU A 89 -8.08 16.11 19.62
CA LEU A 89 -9.06 16.16 20.72
C LEU A 89 -8.41 16.61 22.05
N ARG A 90 -7.19 16.16 22.34
CA ARG A 90 -6.42 16.63 23.50
C ARG A 90 -6.24 18.14 23.50
N LYS A 91 -5.89 18.73 22.36
CA LYS A 91 -5.72 20.19 22.21
C LYS A 91 -7.05 20.91 22.36
N ASP A 92 -8.12 20.36 21.78
CA ASP A 92 -9.46 20.94 21.87
C ASP A 92 -10.01 20.91 23.33
N MET A 93 -9.53 19.97 24.15
CA MET A 93 -9.80 19.87 25.59
C MET A 93 -8.79 20.64 26.47
N ASP A 94 -7.91 21.45 25.88
CA ASP A 94 -6.84 22.19 26.59
C ASP A 94 -5.90 21.31 27.46
N LEU A 95 -5.75 20.03 27.10
CA LEU A 95 -4.83 19.11 27.77
C LEU A 95 -3.39 19.36 27.29
N ALA A 96 -2.45 19.46 28.23
CA ALA A 96 -1.04 19.66 27.86
C ALA A 96 -0.50 18.40 27.16
N ILE A 97 0.43 18.57 26.22
CA ILE A 97 1.04 17.43 25.51
C ILE A 97 1.79 16.48 26.45
N THR A 98 2.21 16.96 27.63
CA THR A 98 2.90 16.19 28.67
C THR A 98 1.96 15.46 29.64
N ASP A 99 0.65 15.73 29.58
CA ASP A 99 -0.31 15.12 30.50
C ASP A 99 -0.49 13.63 30.17
N LYS A 100 -0.56 12.81 31.21
CA LYS A 100 -1.00 11.43 31.08
C LYS A 100 -2.52 11.39 31.03
N ILE A 101 -3.05 10.55 30.14
CA ILE A 101 -4.49 10.41 29.92
C ILE A 101 -4.93 8.96 29.94
N GLU A 102 -6.21 8.73 30.23
CA GLU A 102 -6.91 7.49 29.97
C GLU A 102 -7.86 7.72 28.80
N VAL A 103 -7.91 6.74 27.89
CA VAL A 103 -8.73 6.80 26.68
C VAL A 103 -9.73 5.65 26.71
N SER A 104 -11.00 5.98 26.61
CA SER A 104 -12.06 5.00 26.41
C SER A 104 -12.70 5.23 25.05
N ILE A 105 -12.93 4.15 24.29
CA ILE A 105 -13.41 4.23 22.90
C ILE A 105 -14.60 3.28 22.71
N VAL A 106 -15.65 3.73 22.04
CA VAL A 106 -16.65 2.86 21.41
C VAL A 106 -16.36 2.85 19.91
N ALA A 107 -16.14 1.66 19.36
CA ALA A 107 -15.81 1.48 17.95
C ALA A 107 -16.43 0.20 17.39
N GLY A 108 -16.54 0.12 16.07
CA GLY A 108 -16.94 -1.10 15.38
C GLY A 108 -15.84 -2.18 15.42
N PRO A 109 -16.17 -3.44 15.07
CA PRO A 109 -15.25 -4.57 15.19
C PRO A 109 -13.91 -4.42 14.45
N GLU A 110 -13.92 -3.78 13.28
CA GLU A 110 -12.70 -3.57 12.49
C GLU A 110 -11.75 -2.58 13.16
N MET A 111 -12.26 -1.42 13.58
CA MET A 111 -11.49 -0.43 14.33
C MET A 111 -11.03 -0.97 15.69
N GLU A 112 -11.85 -1.78 16.37
CA GLU A 112 -11.46 -2.44 17.61
C GLU A 112 -10.24 -3.34 17.40
N LYS A 113 -10.20 -4.14 16.32
CA LYS A 113 -9.00 -4.93 15.98
C LYS A 113 -7.78 -4.05 15.75
N SER A 114 -7.93 -2.94 15.01
CA SER A 114 -6.84 -1.98 14.76
C SER A 114 -6.32 -1.38 16.08
N ILE A 115 -7.22 -0.93 16.95
CA ILE A 115 -6.89 -0.36 18.28
C ILE A 115 -6.16 -1.39 19.14
N LEU A 116 -6.64 -2.62 19.20
CA LEU A 116 -6.04 -3.67 20.02
C LEU A 116 -4.67 -4.10 19.49
N SER A 117 -4.51 -4.22 18.17
CA SER A 117 -3.26 -4.63 17.52
C SER A 117 -2.16 -3.57 17.68
N TYR A 118 -2.52 -2.29 17.65
CA TYR A 118 -1.59 -1.16 17.77
C TYR A 118 -1.68 -0.42 19.11
N LYS A 119 -2.26 -1.06 20.14
CA LYS A 119 -2.49 -0.46 21.46
C LYS A 119 -1.24 0.20 22.05
N ASN A 120 -0.10 -0.51 22.03
CA ASN A 120 1.15 0.01 22.59
C ASN A 120 1.67 1.24 21.83
N TYR A 121 1.56 1.22 20.50
CA TYR A 121 1.93 2.34 19.65
C TYR A 121 1.04 3.55 19.95
N ILE A 122 -0.28 3.38 19.93
CA ILE A 122 -1.25 4.44 20.20
C ILE A 122 -0.98 5.07 21.57
N CYS A 123 -0.87 4.25 22.62
CA CYS A 123 -0.62 4.74 23.98
C CYS A 123 0.69 5.51 24.11
N THR A 124 1.75 5.07 23.42
CA THR A 124 3.06 5.74 23.45
C THR A 124 2.97 7.12 22.80
N GLU A 125 2.40 7.19 21.59
CA GLU A 125 2.30 8.43 20.82
C GLU A 125 1.44 9.49 21.52
N ILE A 126 0.40 9.06 22.24
CA ILE A 126 -0.51 9.96 22.93
C ILE A 126 -0.27 10.05 24.43
N LEU A 127 0.84 9.54 24.98
CA LEU A 127 1.10 9.48 26.43
C LEU A 127 -0.10 8.96 27.26
N ALA A 128 -0.87 8.00 26.72
CA ALA A 128 -1.96 7.40 27.45
C ALA A 128 -1.45 6.31 28.40
N ALA A 129 -1.92 6.34 29.65
CA ALA A 129 -1.66 5.25 30.59
C ALA A 129 -2.47 4.00 30.24
N ARG A 130 -3.68 4.18 29.71
CA ARG A 130 -4.52 3.08 29.22
C ARG A 130 -5.40 3.50 28.05
N ILE A 131 -5.69 2.52 27.20
CA ILE A 131 -6.73 2.58 26.17
C ILE A 131 -7.63 1.34 26.32
N GLU A 132 -8.93 1.57 26.35
CA GLU A 132 -9.94 0.53 26.51
C GLU A 132 -11.07 0.72 25.50
N VAL A 133 -11.49 -0.38 24.88
CA VAL A 133 -12.69 -0.41 24.04
C VAL A 133 -13.86 -0.83 24.92
N VAL A 134 -14.91 -0.02 24.94
CA VAL A 134 -16.11 -0.19 25.75
C VAL A 134 -17.35 -0.22 24.85
N ARG A 135 -18.50 -0.58 25.42
CA ARG A 135 -19.75 -0.68 24.65
C ARG A 135 -20.50 0.64 24.54
N GLU A 136 -20.40 1.48 25.56
CA GLU A 136 -21.10 2.76 25.66
C GLU A 136 -20.22 3.75 26.41
N LEU A 137 -20.34 5.04 26.07
CA LEU A 137 -19.63 6.13 26.73
C LEU A 137 -20.57 7.30 27.03
N SER A 138 -20.35 7.93 28.18
CA SER A 138 -20.99 9.20 28.53
C SER A 138 -20.16 9.88 29.63
N PRO A 139 -19.64 11.11 29.41
CA PRO A 139 -19.66 11.87 28.17
C PRO A 139 -18.72 11.28 27.09
N SER A 140 -19.04 11.52 25.82
CA SER A 140 -18.21 11.15 24.67
C SER A 140 -18.17 12.25 23.60
N GLU A 141 -17.09 12.25 22.83
CA GLU A 141 -16.89 13.06 21.63
C GLU A 141 -16.84 12.13 20.41
N THR A 142 -17.56 12.49 19.34
CA THR A 142 -17.55 11.71 18.10
C THR A 142 -16.37 12.11 17.24
N LEU A 143 -15.53 11.13 16.88
CA LEU A 143 -14.43 11.31 15.94
C LEU A 143 -14.66 10.47 14.68
N GLU A 144 -14.09 10.91 13.57
CA GLU A 144 -14.08 10.18 12.30
C GLU A 144 -12.64 9.76 11.98
N VAL A 145 -12.43 8.46 11.82
CA VAL A 145 -11.13 7.82 11.54
C VAL A 145 -11.31 6.95 10.30
N ASN A 146 -10.68 7.30 9.18
CA ASN A 146 -10.80 6.58 7.90
C ASN A 146 -12.26 6.23 7.54
N ASP A 147 -13.14 7.24 7.54
CA ASP A 147 -14.58 7.15 7.27
C ASP A 147 -15.40 6.33 8.30
N GLN A 148 -14.78 5.88 9.40
CA GLN A 148 -15.45 5.21 10.50
C GLN A 148 -15.70 6.19 11.65
N LYS A 149 -16.95 6.24 12.12
CA LYS A 149 -17.33 7.02 13.30
C LYS A 149 -17.06 6.22 14.56
N ILE A 150 -16.37 6.85 15.50
CA ILE A 150 -16.09 6.32 16.83
C ILE A 150 -16.49 7.35 17.89
N GLU A 151 -16.75 6.87 19.10
CA GLU A 151 -16.93 7.74 20.25
C GLU A 151 -15.75 7.60 21.20
N VAL A 152 -15.26 8.73 21.70
CA VAL A 152 -14.06 8.78 22.54
C VAL A 152 -14.33 9.60 23.79
N SER A 153 -13.80 9.14 24.92
CA SER A 153 -13.72 9.91 26.15
C SER A 153 -12.27 9.96 26.62
N LEU A 154 -11.77 11.17 26.90
CA LEU A 154 -10.43 11.41 27.43
C LEU A 154 -10.53 11.88 28.88
N GLN A 155 -9.74 11.27 29.75
CA GLN A 155 -9.64 11.69 31.14
C GLN A 155 -8.18 11.90 31.52
N LYS A 156 -7.85 13.09 32.04
CA LYS A 156 -6.52 13.38 32.59
C LYS A 156 -6.33 12.63 33.92
N ILE A 157 -5.12 12.13 34.14
CA ILE A 157 -4.67 11.50 35.38
C ILE A 157 -3.84 12.47 36.20
#